data_AF-A0A1C7EF34-F1
#
_entry.id   AF-A0A1C7EF34-F1
#
_cell.length_a   1.000
_cell.length_b   1.000
_cell.length_c   1.000
_cell.angle_alpha   90.00
_cell.angle_beta   90.00
_cell.angle_gamma   90.00
#
_symmetry.space_group_name_H-M   'P 1'
#
loop_
_entity.id
_entity.type
_entity.pdbx_description
1 polymer ?
#
loop_
_entity_poly.entity_id
_entity_poly.type
_entity_poly.pdbx_seq_one_letter_code
_entity_poly.pdbx_strand_id
1 'polypeptide(L)'
;MDDTLLNYSLKKVWTPWDEAAVLKMDYQSRADLAKTITCQGLLVDLSMDQHAEVRSGVASNIHTPLRTLVRLSNEDLCITVKNTATKTLLSLQLTSK
;
A
#
# COMPACT_ATOMS: atom_id res chain seq x y z
N MET A 1 -19.18 1.74 -6.64
CA MET A 1 -17.93 1.04 -6.31
C MET A 1 -17.94 -0.24 -7.12
N ASP A 2 -16.87 -0.53 -7.85
CA ASP A 2 -16.72 -1.78 -8.60
C ASP A 2 -16.71 -2.96 -7.60
N ASP A 3 -17.63 -3.91 -7.77
CA ASP A 3 -17.78 -5.09 -6.90
C ASP A 3 -16.47 -5.90 -6.81
N THR A 4 -15.64 -5.80 -7.84
CA THR A 4 -14.30 -6.41 -7.90
C THR A 4 -13.36 -5.83 -6.84
N LEU A 5 -13.37 -4.50 -6.66
CA LEU A 5 -12.52 -3.83 -5.66
C LEU A 5 -12.97 -4.15 -4.23
N LEU A 6 -14.29 -4.26 -4.02
CA LEU A 6 -14.83 -4.67 -2.73
C LEU A 6 -14.37 -6.08 -2.37
N ASN A 7 -14.41 -7.01 -3.33
CA ASN A 7 -13.93 -8.37 -3.12
C ASN A 7 -12.44 -8.44 -2.73
N TYR A 8 -11.57 -7.68 -3.41
CA TYR A 8 -10.13 -7.67 -3.09
C TYR A 8 -9.82 -6.97 -1.77
N SER A 9 -10.50 -5.86 -1.45
CA SER A 9 -10.26 -5.12 -0.19
C SER A 9 -10.55 -5.95 1.08
N LEU A 10 -11.55 -6.84 1.02
CA LEU A 10 -11.93 -7.70 2.14
C LEU A 10 -11.09 -8.98 2.24
N LYS A 11 -10.25 -9.26 1.25
CA LYS A 11 -9.54 -10.52 1.11
C LYS A 11 -8.39 -10.65 2.12
N LYS A 12 -8.37 -11.77 2.85
CA LYS A 12 -7.34 -12.11 3.85
C LYS A 12 -6.31 -13.10 3.35
N VAL A 13 -6.69 -14.02 2.47
CA VAL A 13 -5.79 -14.99 1.85
C VAL A 13 -5.64 -14.62 0.38
N TRP A 14 -4.41 -14.32 -0.03
CA TRP A 14 -4.07 -13.89 -1.37
C TRP A 14 -3.32 -15.00 -2.11
N THR A 15 -3.72 -15.23 -3.36
CA THR A 15 -2.97 -16.10 -4.27
C THR A 15 -2.11 -15.25 -5.21
N PRO A 16 -1.06 -15.82 -5.82
CA PRO A 16 -0.29 -15.11 -6.85
C PRO A 16 -1.15 -14.60 -8.02
N TRP A 17 -2.27 -15.28 -8.33
CA TRP A 17 -3.21 -14.84 -9.37
C TRP A 17 -3.99 -13.59 -8.96
N ASP A 18 -4.38 -13.49 -7.68
CA ASP A 18 -5.05 -12.30 -7.15
C ASP A 18 -4.11 -11.09 -7.18
N GLU A 19 -2.86 -11.29 -6.77
CA GLU A 19 -1.83 -10.24 -6.82
C GLU A 19 -1.58 -9.78 -8.26
N ALA A 20 -1.42 -10.72 -9.19
CA ALA A 20 -1.26 -10.42 -10.60
C ALA A 20 -2.49 -9.71 -11.19
N ALA A 21 -3.70 -10.04 -10.73
CA ALA A 21 -4.91 -9.36 -11.16
C ALA A 21 -4.92 -7.89 -10.71
N VAL A 22 -4.57 -7.62 -9.44
CA VAL A 22 -4.46 -6.24 -8.93
C VAL A 22 -3.38 -5.47 -9.66
N LEU A 23 -2.21 -6.06 -9.91
CA LEU A 23 -1.11 -5.40 -10.62
C LEU A 23 -1.48 -4.98 -12.06
N LYS A 24 -2.47 -5.64 -12.68
CA LYS A 24 -2.99 -5.33 -14.02
C LYS A 24 -4.13 -4.30 -14.02
N MET A 25 -4.65 -3.90 -12.86
CA MET A 25 -5.69 -2.88 -12.78
C MET A 25 -5.14 -1.50 -13.11
N ASP A 26 -6.05 -0.56 -13.39
CA ASP A 26 -5.69 0.84 -13.51
C ASP A 26 -5.10 1.39 -12.18
N TYR A 27 -4.40 2.52 -12.25
CA TYR A 27 -3.70 3.05 -11.08
C TYR A 27 -4.65 3.52 -9.97
N GLN A 28 -5.89 3.92 -10.27
CA GLN A 28 -6.84 4.37 -9.26
C GLN A 28 -7.31 3.19 -8.43
N SER A 29 -7.69 2.11 -9.10
CA SER A 29 -8.03 0.82 -8.48
C SER A 29 -6.90 0.30 -7.58
N ARG A 30 -5.65 0.34 -8.07
CA ARG A 30 -4.48 -0.07 -7.28
C ARG A 30 -4.24 0.84 -6.07
N ALA A 31 -4.41 2.14 -6.22
CA ALA A 31 -4.24 3.10 -5.14
C ALA A 31 -5.30 2.94 -4.04
N ASP A 32 -6.54 2.66 -4.41
CA ASP A 32 -7.62 2.43 -3.46
C ASP A 32 -7.46 1.12 -2.71
N LEU A 33 -7.06 0.05 -3.41
CA LEU A 33 -6.73 -1.23 -2.76
C LEU A 33 -5.52 -1.10 -1.83
N ALA A 34 -4.45 -0.43 -2.27
CA ALA A 34 -3.22 -0.27 -1.48
C ALA A 34 -3.46 0.32 -0.08
N LYS A 35 -4.52 1.11 0.11
CA LYS A 35 -4.90 1.69 1.42
C LYS A 35 -5.43 0.67 2.42
N THR A 36 -5.99 -0.44 1.95
CA THR A 36 -6.85 -1.32 2.77
C THR A 36 -6.43 -2.79 2.78
N ILE A 37 -5.74 -3.26 1.74
CA ILE A 37 -5.34 -4.66 1.65
C ILE A 37 -4.34 -5.05 2.75
N THR A 38 -4.33 -6.34 3.08
CA THR A 38 -3.46 -6.92 4.13
C THR A 38 -2.29 -7.72 3.57
N CYS A 39 -2.24 -7.93 2.25
CA CYS A 39 -1.15 -8.68 1.62
C CYS A 39 0.14 -7.87 1.61
N GLN A 40 1.04 -8.21 2.52
CA GLN A 40 2.33 -7.53 2.66
C GLN A 40 3.21 -7.64 1.42
N GLY A 41 3.21 -8.80 0.74
CA GLY A 41 3.95 -9.01 -0.51
C GLY A 41 3.49 -8.03 -1.59
N LEU A 42 2.18 -7.98 -1.84
CA LEU A 42 1.62 -7.05 -2.80
C LEU A 42 1.84 -5.57 -2.41
N LEU A 43 1.82 -5.22 -1.12
CA LEU A 43 2.16 -3.87 -0.66
C LEU A 43 3.63 -3.53 -0.95
N VAL A 44 4.55 -4.50 -0.89
CA VAL A 44 5.95 -4.31 -1.31
C VAL A 44 6.00 -4.03 -2.81
N ASP A 45 5.29 -4.79 -3.64
CA ASP A 45 5.29 -4.56 -5.09
C ASP A 45 4.67 -3.20 -5.46
N LEU A 46 3.51 -2.87 -4.88
CA LEU A 46 2.82 -1.59 -5.11
C LEU A 46 3.61 -0.38 -4.57
N SER A 47 4.52 -0.57 -3.62
CA SER A 47 5.40 0.51 -3.16
C SER A 47 6.42 0.96 -4.22
N MET A 48 6.57 0.19 -5.29
CA MET A 48 7.43 0.49 -6.44
C MET A 48 6.63 0.98 -7.65
N ASP A 49 5.33 1.27 -7.48
CA ASP A 49 4.49 1.75 -8.57
C ASP A 49 5.01 3.05 -9.18
N GLN A 50 4.86 3.21 -10.49
CA GLN A 50 5.19 4.47 -11.16
C GLN A 50 4.29 5.63 -10.69
N HIS A 51 3.05 5.35 -10.30
CA HIS A 51 2.08 6.37 -9.87
C HIS A 51 2.24 6.68 -8.39
N ALA A 52 2.44 7.96 -8.06
CA ALA A 52 2.62 8.40 -6.68
C ALA A 52 1.36 8.17 -5.82
N GLU A 53 0.18 8.17 -6.44
CA GLU A 53 -1.11 7.88 -5.79
C GLU A 53 -1.14 6.46 -5.21
N VAL A 54 -0.61 5.49 -5.95
CA VAL A 54 -0.52 4.10 -5.50
C VAL A 54 0.46 3.99 -4.34
N ARG A 55 1.66 4.56 -4.49
CA ARG A 55 2.68 4.56 -3.42
C ARG A 55 2.20 5.30 -2.17
N SER A 56 1.41 6.35 -2.32
CA SER A 56 0.77 7.08 -1.22
C SER A 56 -0.25 6.19 -0.48
N GLY A 57 -1.05 5.41 -1.22
CA GLY A 57 -1.94 4.40 -0.65
C GLY A 57 -1.17 3.40 0.22
N VAL A 58 -0.07 2.84 -0.32
CA VAL A 58 0.83 1.95 0.43
C VAL A 58 1.40 2.64 1.67
N ALA A 59 1.88 3.88 1.53
CA ALA A 59 2.45 4.64 2.64
C ALA A 59 1.45 4.89 3.79
N SER A 60 0.16 5.02 3.48
CA SER A 60 -0.91 5.22 4.48
C SER A 60 -1.40 3.94 5.15
N ASN A 61 -1.00 2.77 4.64
CA ASN A 61 -1.51 1.49 5.12
C ASN A 61 -0.66 0.94 6.27
N ILE A 62 -1.31 0.67 7.40
CA ILE A 62 -0.69 0.12 8.62
C ILE A 62 -0.17 -1.31 8.47
N HIS A 63 -0.63 -2.04 7.45
CA HIS A 63 -0.15 -3.38 7.13
C HIS A 63 1.09 -3.37 6.24
N THR A 64 1.51 -2.20 5.73
CA THR A 64 2.74 -2.08 4.95
C THR A 64 3.94 -2.42 5.84
N PRO A 65 4.83 -3.34 5.39
CA PRO A 65 6.00 -3.72 6.17
C PRO A 65 6.85 -2.51 6.58
N LEU A 66 7.37 -2.52 7.81
CA LEU A 66 8.17 -1.41 8.36
C LEU A 66 9.33 -1.02 7.46
N ARG A 67 10.05 -2.01 6.88
CA ARG A 67 11.17 -1.74 5.96
C ARG A 67 10.71 -0.98 4.72
N THR A 68 9.52 -1.30 4.20
CA THR A 68 8.93 -0.62 3.04
C THR A 68 8.53 0.81 3.40
N LEU A 69 7.89 1.01 4.55
CA LEU A 69 7.55 2.35 5.05
C LEU A 69 8.81 3.22 5.26
N VAL A 70 9.88 2.67 5.85
CA VAL A 70 11.16 3.39 6.04
C VAL A 70 11.79 3.78 4.70
N ARG A 71 11.75 2.89 3.70
CA ARG A 71 12.24 3.23 2.37
C ARG A 71 11.41 4.36 1.75
N LEU A 72 10.08 4.25 1.79
CA LEU A 72 9.19 5.29 1.27
C LEU A 72 9.39 6.65 1.98
N SER A 73 9.60 6.67 3.29
CA SER A 73 9.83 7.91 4.03
C SER A 73 11.15 8.59 3.67
N ASN A 74 12.18 7.83 3.32
CA ASN A 74 13.53 8.36 3.09
C ASN A 74 13.82 8.62 1.61
N GLU A 75 13.42 7.70 0.73
CA GLU A 75 13.91 7.59 -0.66
C GLU A 75 12.87 7.94 -1.72
N ASP A 76 11.57 8.01 -1.40
CA ASP A 76 10.56 8.37 -2.40
C ASP A 76 10.77 9.82 -2.90
N LEU A 77 10.53 10.05 -4.19
CA LEU A 77 10.65 11.37 -4.80
C LEU A 77 9.46 12.28 -4.49
N CYS A 78 8.29 11.69 -4.21
CA CYS A 78 7.08 12.44 -3.90
C CYS A 78 7.05 12.80 -2.41
N ILE A 79 7.11 14.10 -2.11
CA ILE A 79 7.07 14.62 -0.73
C ILE A 79 5.83 14.15 0.04
N THR A 80 4.69 14.02 -0.63
CA THR A 80 3.45 13.52 -0.02
C THR A 80 3.60 12.07 0.42
N VAL A 81 4.19 11.21 -0.42
CA VAL A 81 4.45 9.81 -0.07
C VAL A 81 5.40 9.72 1.12
N LYS A 82 6.49 10.50 1.12
CA LYS A 82 7.45 10.54 2.24
C LYS A 82 6.75 10.91 3.55
N ASN A 83 5.99 12.00 3.55
CA ASN A 83 5.32 12.51 4.73
C ASN A 83 4.25 11.54 5.25
N THR A 84 3.50 10.90 4.35
CA THR A 84 2.51 9.88 4.71
C THR A 84 3.19 8.67 5.34
N ALA A 85 4.27 8.16 4.75
CA ALA A 85 5.02 7.02 5.30
C ALA A 85 5.59 7.32 6.70
N THR A 86 6.15 8.52 6.90
CA THR A 86 6.63 8.97 8.22
C THR A 86 5.51 8.99 9.25
N LYS A 87 4.32 9.50 8.90
CA LYS A 87 3.17 9.51 9.81
C LYS A 87 2.72 8.11 10.20
N THR A 88 2.66 7.19 9.24
CA THR A 88 2.29 5.79 9.50
C THR A 88 3.34 5.08 10.35
N LEU A 89 4.63 5.33 10.13
CA LEU A 89 5.70 4.80 10.99
C LEU A 89 5.56 5.28 12.44
N LEU A 90 5.31 6.57 12.64
CA LEU A 90 5.12 7.14 13.97
C LEU A 90 3.88 6.57 14.66
N SER A 91 2.77 6.39 13.94
CA SER A 91 1.55 5.80 14.53
C SER A 91 1.79 4.35 14.99
N LEU A 92 2.51 3.55 14.21
CA LEU A 92 2.87 2.17 14.59
C LEU A 92 3.83 2.11 15.80
N GLN A 93 4.68 3.12 15.99
CA GLN A 93 5.57 3.20 17.15
C GLN A 93 4.84 3.63 18.42
N LEU A 94 3.84 4.51 18.28
CA LEU A 94 3.04 5.00 19.42
C LEU A 94 2.07 3.93 19.94
N THR A 95 1.58 3.03 19.09
CA THR A 95 0.69 1.92 19.50
C THR A 95 1.43 0.73 20.11
N SER A 96 2.77 0.72 20.05
CA SER A 96 3.63 -0.31 20.66
C SER A 96 4.02 -0.01 22.12
N LYS A 97 3.48 1.07 22.72
CA LYS A 97 3.66 1.45 24.13
C LYS A 97 2.38 1.27 24.92
#